data_AF-A0A7D5M0H0-F1
#
_entry.id   AF-A0A7D5M0H0-F1
#
_cell.length_a   1.000
_cell.length_b   1.000
_cell.length_c   1.000
_cell.angle_alpha   90.00
_cell.angle_beta   90.00
_cell.angle_gamma   90.00
#
_symmetry.space_group_name_H-M   'P 1'
#
loop_
_entity.id
_entity.type
_entity.pdbx_description
1 polymer ?
#
loop_
_entity_poly.entity_id
_entity_poly.type
_entity_poly.pdbx_seq_one_letter_code
_entity_poly.pdbx_strand_id
1 'polypeptide(L)' 'GPCSGGVTNNIPKCCGAGLLDLLYLDCETPNEVPSILNPLDAICARIGLSAKCCTIGIADLGVLC' A
#
# COMPACT_ATOMS: atom_id res chain seq x y z
N GLY A 1 -5.81 -9.23 -7.73
CA GLY A 1 -6.27 -8.36 -6.64
C GLY A 1 -6.00 -6.91 -7.02
N PRO A 2 -6.05 -5.95 -6.08
CA PRO A 2 -5.68 -4.56 -6.34
C PRO A 2 -4.20 -4.38 -6.73
N CYS A 3 -3.35 -5.34 -6.35
CA CYS A 3 -1.94 -5.41 -6.75
C CYS A 3 -1.71 -6.53 -7.77
N SER A 4 -0.65 -6.37 -8.58
CA SER A 4 -0.21 -7.38 -9.54
C SER A 4 0.23 -8.66 -8.82
N GLY A 5 0.00 -9.82 -9.44
CA GLY A 5 0.31 -11.14 -8.88
C GLY A 5 1.79 -11.52 -8.93
N GLY A 6 2.68 -10.61 -8.55
CA GLY A 6 4.14 -10.79 -8.56
C GLY A 6 4.72 -11.29 -7.23
N VAL A 7 6.03 -11.49 -7.23
CA VAL A 7 6.80 -11.87 -6.01
C VAL A 7 7.02 -10.65 -5.10
N THR A 8 7.12 -9.46 -5.69
CA THR A 8 7.22 -8.16 -5.02
C THR A 8 5.99 -7.31 -5.34
N ASN A 9 5.69 -6.33 -4.50
CA ASN A 9 4.61 -5.36 -4.69
C ASN A 9 3.23 -6.02 -4.87
N ASN A 10 2.98 -7.09 -4.11
CA ASN A 10 1.76 -7.88 -4.17
C ASN A 10 0.84 -7.65 -2.96
N ILE A 11 1.26 -6.84 -1.98
CA ILE A 11 0.53 -6.59 -0.74
C ILE A 11 -0.09 -5.20 -0.78
N PRO A 12 -1.42 -5.08 -0.79
CA PRO A 12 -2.07 -3.77 -0.75
C PRO A 12 -1.89 -3.12 0.62
N LYS A 13 -1.41 -1.88 0.62
CA LYS A 13 -1.25 -1.03 1.79
C LYS A 13 -1.70 0.39 1.48
N CYS A 14 -2.10 1.10 2.52
CA CYS A 14 -2.30 2.55 2.46
C CYS A 14 -1.08 3.19 3.12
N CYS A 15 -0.33 4.00 2.38
CA CYS A 15 0.90 4.61 2.89
C CYS A 15 0.89 6.14 2.74
N GLY A 16 1.65 6.80 3.62
CA GLY A 16 1.85 8.24 3.60
C GLY A 16 2.89 8.68 2.57
N ALA A 17 3.67 9.70 2.93
CA ALA A 17 4.74 10.19 2.08
C ALA A 17 5.84 9.13 1.90
N GLY A 18 6.35 9.02 0.68
CA GLY A 18 7.47 8.16 0.34
C GLY A 18 8.78 8.93 0.22
N LEU A 19 9.87 8.31 0.64
CA LEU A 19 11.22 8.71 0.27
C LEU A 19 11.56 8.06 -1.07
N LEU A 20 12.06 8.87 -2.01
CA LEU A 20 12.48 8.44 -3.35
C LEU A 20 11.38 7.72 -4.17
N ASP A 21 10.11 7.91 -3.80
CA ASP A 21 8.94 7.21 -4.35
C ASP A 21 8.97 5.67 -4.22
N LEU A 22 9.92 5.13 -3.44
CA LEU A 22 10.19 3.68 -3.30
C LEU A 22 10.07 3.17 -1.86
N LEU A 23 10.29 4.06 -0.89
CA LEU A 23 10.26 3.71 0.53
C LEU A 23 9.17 4.52 1.19
N TYR A 24 8.06 3.85 1.51
CA TYR A 24 6.93 4.53 2.13
C TYR A 24 6.95 4.33 3.64
N LEU A 25 6.78 5.44 4.34
CA LEU A 25 6.63 5.49 5.79
C LEU A 25 5.14 5.54 6.13
N ASP A 26 4.80 5.13 7.35
CA ASP A 26 3.41 5.12 7.84
C ASP A 26 2.45 4.30 6.94
N CYS A 27 2.85 3.06 6.64
CA CYS A 27 2.02 2.12 5.89
C CYS A 27 1.09 1.32 6.81
N GLU A 28 -0.21 1.40 6.55
CA GLU A 28 -1.24 0.66 7.26
C GLU A 28 -1.92 -0.37 6.35
N THR A 29 -2.43 -1.44 6.95
CA THR A 29 -3.28 -2.39 6.22
C THR A 29 -4.66 -1.77 6.05
N PRO A 30 -5.21 -1.68 4.83
CA PRO A 30 -6.58 -1.22 4.65
C PRO A 30 -7.55 -2.11 5.45
N ASN A 31 -8.44 -1.49 6.22
CA ASN A 31 -9.45 -2.20 7.02
C ASN A 31 -10.58 -2.78 6.16
N GLU A 32 -10.63 -2.40 4.88
CA GLU A 32 -11.62 -2.86 3.91
C GLU A 32 -10.95 -3.67 2.82
N VAL A 33 -11.62 -4.74 2.37
CA VAL A 33 -11.14 -5.55 1.24
C VAL A 33 -11.43 -4.80 -0.06
N PRO A 34 -10.41 -4.45 -0.87
CA PRO A 34 -10.61 -3.74 -2.12
C PRO A 34 -11.45 -4.55 -3.11
N SER A 35 -12.37 -3.89 -3.79
CA SER A 35 -13.26 -4.49 -4.80
C SER A 35 -13.45 -3.54 -5.99
N ILE A 36 -14.13 -4.00 -7.05
CA ILE A 36 -14.37 -3.17 -8.24
C ILE A 36 -15.17 -1.89 -7.89
N LEU A 37 -16.13 -1.99 -6.96
CA LEU A 37 -16.95 -0.86 -6.52
C LEU A 37 -16.25 0.02 -5.47
N ASN A 38 -15.20 -0.50 -4.83
CA ASN A 38 -14.46 0.19 -3.78
C ASN A 38 -12.96 -0.11 -3.97
N PRO A 39 -12.31 0.56 -4.94
CA PRO A 39 -10.91 0.32 -5.24
C PRO A 39 -10.02 0.74 -4.07
N LEU A 40 -8.84 0.13 -3.98
CA LEU A 40 -7.88 0.40 -2.90
C LEU A 40 -7.54 1.90 -2.79
N ASP A 41 -7.44 2.61 -3.92
CA ASP A 41 -7.22 4.06 -3.97
C ASP A 41 -8.29 4.85 -3.22
N ALA A 42 -9.57 4.53 -3.44
CA ALA A 42 -10.68 5.16 -2.74
C ALA A 42 -10.70 4.84 -1.24
N ILE A 43 -10.28 3.64 -0.85
CA ILE A 43 -10.18 3.22 0.55
C ILE A 43 -9.09 4.04 1.26
N CYS A 44 -7.89 4.14 0.66
CA CYS A 44 -6.77 4.87 1.25
C CYS A 44 -7.02 6.39 1.25
N ALA A 45 -7.68 6.94 0.22
CA ALA A 45 -8.01 8.36 0.16
C ALA A 45 -8.92 8.81 1.32
N ARG A 46 -9.80 7.93 1.84
CA ARG A 46 -10.69 8.25 2.98
C ARG A 46 -9.92 8.51 4.28
N ILE A 47 -8.75 7.90 4.42
CA ILE A 47 -7.86 8.07 5.57
C ILE A 47 -6.70 9.03 5.28
N GLY A 48 -6.75 9.73 4.14
CA GLY A 48 -5.71 10.70 3.76
C GLY A 48 -4.38 10.07 3.33
N LEU A 49 -4.38 8.79 2.98
CA LEU A 49 -3.20 8.05 2.54
C LEU A 49 -3.31 7.67 1.05
N SER A 50 -2.20 7.25 0.46
CA SER A 50 -2.13 6.79 -0.93
C SER A 50 -2.15 5.27 -1.01
N ALA A 51 -2.86 4.72 -1.98
CA ALA A 51 -2.81 3.29 -2.26
C ALA A 51 -1.45 2.90 -2.83
N LYS A 52 -0.81 1.92 -2.18
CA LYS A 52 0.47 1.37 -2.61
C LYS A 52 0.44 -0.16 -2.58
N CYS A 53 1.25 -0.73 -3.45
CA CYS A 53 1.44 -2.17 -3.56
C CYS A 53 2.84 -2.48 -3.10
N CYS A 54 2.94 -3.07 -1.91
CA CYS A 54 4.17 -3.21 -1.18
C CYS A 54 4.65 -4.67 -1.14
N THR A 55 5.92 -4.86 -0.80
CA THR A 55 6.49 -6.18 -0.46
C THR A 55 6.55 -6.29 1.07
N ILE A 56 6.29 -7.47 1.64
CA ILE A 56 6.37 -7.68 3.11
C ILE A 56 7.78 -7.27 3.58
N GLY A 57 7.82 -6.37 4.57
CA GLY A 57 8.93 -5.45 4.81
C GLY A 57 10.26 -6.08 5.20
N ILE A 58 11.31 -5.31 4.91
CA ILE A 58 12.59 -5.36 5.60
C ILE A 58 12.37 -4.68 6.95
N ALA A 59 12.35 -5.46 8.03
CA ALA A 59 11.76 -5.11 9.33
C ALA A 59 12.41 -3.94 10.12
N ASP A 60 13.30 -3.13 9.52
CA ASP A 60 14.03 -2.07 10.23
C ASP A 60 14.11 -0.71 9.50
N LEU A 61 13.69 -0.62 8.22
CA LEU A 61 13.94 0.59 7.40
C LEU A 61 12.69 1.24 6.79
N GLY A 62 11.56 0.53 6.77
CA GLY A 62 10.33 0.94 6.09
C GLY A 62 9.83 -0.11 5.10
N VAL A 63 8.68 0.13 4.48
CA VAL A 63 8.09 -0.82 3.54
C VAL A 63 8.46 -0.40 2.12
N LEU A 64 9.01 -1.33 1.34
CA LEU A 64 9.29 -1.12 -0.07
C LEU A 64 7.99 -1.29 -0.86
N CYS A 65 7.56 -0.20 -1.49
CA CYS A 65 6.42 -0.10 -2.39
C CYS A 65 6.86 0.79 -3.56
#